data_AF-A0A932T1Q4-F1
#
_entry.id   AF-A0A932T1Q4-F1
#
_cell.length_a   1.000
_cell.length_b   1.000
_cell.length_c   1.000
_cell.angle_alpha   90.00
_cell.angle_beta   90.00
_cell.angle_gamma   90.00
#
_symmetry.space_group_name_H-M   'P 1'
#
loop_
_entity.id
_entity.type
_entity.pdbx_description
1 polymer ?
#
loop_
_entity_poly.entity_id
_entity_poly.type
_entity_poly.pdbx_seq_one_letter_code
_entity_poly.pdbx_strand_id
1 'polypeptide(L)'
;MSKFKMLRWLLGAGVLSLAAVVFGGGAGSIGEEPPKEPEPTLTAIPQPAEAPLDRPIVDYVPRGWQDIQDPVLVEFSGLSKSGSQLTGDVKLLNRGGTDLKGPVRIVIDDLCLEGISLKNASGKLENKAHYVDVLAKGKILKAHKLSAPRKLTFSAKVEPAAEKLEKFSPRYRVLVPADPADLNANAGMSSFTQEQLDSAMKAQNKLDDQLREAGYKDIHGSGTGVDEDGNLYIAVYARIPNPDNVPKTMDGLPVKVELKGPFFPLYEDVSPYQYDDIKTDSRFARPVPTGVGIGNEKGCNWVGTLGARVTYGGQRCLLSNYHVLIGDATTITAWRIMQPAGCQNVSAANSLGNLRAYFPITFSKSANNRYDAAIATTSTSLVKTLPPAGYSSLGGPRAPAKNLAVQKFGRTTRFTRGTISQTGVTINVGYGRGPAKFINLFEVKPQPGFSAFGLGGDSGSLVVTQGTNQPVGLLMAGDGGTVYCCPIADMLSASGMTIDR
;
A
#
# COMPACT_ATOMS: atom_id res chain seq x y z
N MET A 1 54.30 3.82 -57.10
CA MET A 1 53.13 3.18 -57.73
C MET A 1 51.88 3.66 -56.97
N SER A 2 51.28 4.81 -57.29
CA SER A 2 50.19 5.03 -58.29
C SER A 2 48.95 4.20 -57.92
N LYS A 3 47.72 4.68 -57.59
CA LYS A 3 46.87 5.85 -57.94
C LYS A 3 45.76 5.95 -56.86
N PHE A 4 45.45 7.07 -56.20
CA PHE A 4 44.59 8.22 -56.60
C PHE A 4 43.35 7.91 -57.45
N LYS A 5 42.15 8.21 -56.94
CA LYS A 5 41.05 8.86 -57.68
C LYS A 5 39.99 9.46 -56.75
N MET A 6 40.12 10.78 -56.55
CA MET A 6 39.04 11.75 -56.38
C MET A 6 38.10 11.72 -57.59
N LEU A 7 36.80 12.00 -57.40
CA LEU A 7 36.04 12.77 -58.37
C LEU A 7 34.95 13.61 -57.67
N ARG A 8 34.97 14.90 -57.99
CA ARG A 8 34.12 15.99 -57.53
C ARG A 8 33.83 16.85 -58.76
N TRP A 9 32.58 17.11 -59.12
CA TRP A 9 32.08 18.18 -60.00
C TRP A 9 30.59 18.36 -59.66
N LEU A 10 30.07 19.47 -59.11
CA LEU A 10 29.96 20.90 -59.50
C LEU A 10 28.61 21.24 -60.17
N LEU A 11 27.83 22.03 -59.41
CA LEU A 11 26.91 23.13 -59.74
C LEU A 11 26.04 23.11 -61.01
N GLY A 12 24.75 23.41 -60.80
CA GLY A 12 23.86 23.97 -61.81
C GLY A 12 22.58 24.52 -61.17
N ALA A 13 22.55 25.84 -60.94
CA ALA A 13 21.36 26.60 -60.59
C ALA A 13 20.41 26.70 -61.81
N GLY A 14 19.10 26.70 -61.58
CA GLY A 14 18.11 26.94 -62.63
C GLY A 14 16.70 27.08 -62.06
N VAL A 15 16.28 28.33 -61.86
CA VAL A 15 14.88 28.73 -61.66
C VAL A 15 14.16 28.59 -63.00
N LEU A 16 13.02 27.91 -63.05
CA LEU A 16 11.97 28.17 -64.03
C LEU A 16 10.60 27.76 -63.50
N SER A 17 9.66 28.68 -63.69
CA SER A 17 8.30 28.69 -63.20
C SER A 17 7.32 28.17 -64.28
N LEU A 18 6.09 27.86 -63.85
CA LEU A 18 4.86 27.56 -64.60
C LEU A 18 4.73 26.18 -65.29
N ALA A 19 3.79 25.36 -64.81
CA ALA A 19 2.44 25.32 -65.38
C ALA A 19 1.52 24.44 -64.52
N ALA A 20 0.34 24.96 -64.19
CA ALA A 20 -0.73 24.25 -63.51
C ALA A 20 -1.31 23.15 -64.40
N VAL A 21 -1.47 21.95 -63.84
CA VAL A 21 -2.45 20.98 -64.32
C VAL A 21 -3.44 20.78 -63.20
N VAL A 22 -4.62 21.37 -63.39
CA VAL A 22 -5.80 21.18 -62.55
C VAL A 22 -6.38 19.81 -62.88
N PHE A 23 -6.28 18.86 -61.96
CA PHE A 23 -7.24 17.77 -61.87
C PHE A 23 -8.13 18.01 -60.66
N GLY A 24 -9.37 18.39 -60.94
CA GLY A 24 -10.44 18.41 -59.95
C GLY A 24 -10.78 16.98 -59.54
N GLY A 25 -10.89 16.74 -58.24
CA GLY A 25 -11.32 15.46 -57.70
C GLY A 25 -11.44 15.48 -56.18
N GLY A 26 -12.64 15.78 -55.68
CA GLY A 26 -13.12 15.34 -54.38
C GLY A 26 -12.63 16.11 -53.15
N ALA A 27 -13.48 16.99 -52.63
CA ALA A 27 -13.38 17.48 -51.26
C ALA A 27 -13.57 16.31 -50.28
N GLY A 28 -12.46 15.76 -49.78
CA GLY A 28 -12.42 14.95 -48.57
C GLY A 28 -11.81 15.79 -47.46
N SER A 29 -12.59 16.14 -46.45
CA SER A 29 -12.09 16.79 -45.24
C SER A 29 -11.04 15.89 -44.59
N ILE A 30 -9.77 16.28 -44.71
CA ILE A 30 -8.71 15.81 -43.81
C ILE A 30 -9.12 16.25 -42.40
N GLY A 31 -9.65 15.31 -41.63
CA GLY A 31 -9.91 15.53 -40.21
C GLY A 31 -8.61 15.95 -39.54
N GLU A 32 -8.65 17.05 -38.79
CA GLU A 32 -7.56 17.44 -37.91
C GLU A 32 -7.20 16.22 -37.06
N GLU A 33 -5.92 15.84 -37.12
CA GLU A 33 -5.37 14.85 -36.20
C GLU A 33 -5.67 15.37 -34.78
N PRO A 34 -6.34 14.58 -33.92
CA PRO A 34 -6.73 15.04 -32.60
C PRO A 34 -5.49 15.60 -31.89
N PRO A 35 -5.60 16.74 -31.19
CA PRO A 35 -4.44 17.36 -30.54
C PRO A 35 -3.76 16.30 -29.68
N LYS A 36 -2.50 16.03 -30.02
CA LYS A 36 -1.67 15.07 -29.28
C LYS A 36 -1.72 15.49 -27.81
N GLU A 37 -2.34 14.65 -26.97
CA GLU A 37 -2.41 14.93 -25.53
C GLU A 37 -0.99 15.29 -25.05
N PRO A 38 -0.83 16.38 -24.27
CA PRO A 38 0.49 16.79 -23.81
C PRO A 38 1.13 15.61 -23.09
N GLU A 39 2.36 15.27 -23.49
CA GLU A 39 3.15 14.22 -22.84
C GLU A 39 3.12 14.47 -21.33
N PRO A 40 2.65 13.50 -20.52
CA PRO A 40 2.40 13.75 -19.12
C PRO A 40 3.70 14.11 -18.39
N THR A 41 3.77 15.33 -17.86
CA THR A 41 4.95 15.84 -17.14
C THR A 41 5.24 15.03 -15.89
N LEU A 42 6.49 14.58 -15.73
CA LEU A 42 6.99 13.95 -14.50
C LEU A 42 6.61 14.79 -13.27
N THR A 43 5.95 14.18 -12.28
CA THR A 43 5.38 14.90 -11.14
C THR A 43 6.01 14.45 -9.81
N ALA A 44 6.52 15.41 -9.04
CA ALA A 44 6.87 15.18 -7.63
C ALA A 44 5.61 15.38 -6.77
N ILE A 45 5.10 14.31 -6.16
CA ILE A 45 3.98 14.35 -5.23
C ILE A 45 4.53 14.67 -3.85
N PRO A 46 4.16 15.80 -3.21
CA PRO A 46 4.69 16.15 -1.89
C PRO A 46 4.47 15.02 -0.87
N GLN A 47 5.47 14.78 -0.01
CA GLN A 47 5.24 14.00 1.20
C GLN A 47 4.22 14.78 2.06
N PRO A 48 3.19 14.14 2.64
CA PRO A 48 2.25 14.83 3.51
C PRO A 48 2.99 15.47 4.69
N ALA A 49 2.74 16.75 4.95
CA ALA A 49 3.50 17.59 5.89
C ALA A 49 3.17 17.33 7.38
N GLU A 50 3.09 16.06 7.79
CA GLU A 50 2.34 15.54 8.94
C GLU A 50 0.92 15.15 8.54
N ALA A 51 0.46 14.00 9.03
CA ALA A 51 -0.96 13.70 8.93
C ALA A 51 -1.70 14.51 10.00
N PRO A 52 -2.97 14.87 9.76
CA PRO A 52 -3.92 14.90 10.86
C PRO A 52 -3.72 13.60 11.67
N LEU A 53 -3.71 13.69 13.00
CA LEU A 53 -3.92 12.51 13.85
C LEU A 53 -5.30 11.94 13.51
N ASP A 54 -5.40 11.12 12.47
CA ASP A 54 -6.63 10.46 12.06
C ASP A 54 -6.28 9.32 11.08
N ARG A 55 -6.54 8.03 11.30
CA ARG A 55 -6.86 7.21 12.47
C ARG A 55 -6.38 5.79 12.09
N PRO A 56 -5.43 5.15 12.80
CA PRO A 56 -5.43 3.71 12.87
C PRO A 56 -6.85 3.19 13.19
N ILE A 57 -7.27 2.11 12.55
CA ILE A 57 -8.60 1.54 12.87
C ILE A 57 -8.47 0.85 14.22
N VAL A 58 -9.37 1.21 15.14
CA VAL A 58 -9.51 0.56 16.44
C VAL A 58 -10.08 -0.84 16.23
N ASP A 59 -9.22 -1.86 16.25
CA ASP A 59 -9.63 -3.26 16.24
C ASP A 59 -10.23 -3.70 17.60
N TYR A 60 -11.19 -2.93 18.16
CA TYR A 60 -11.97 -3.35 19.34
C TYR A 60 -12.83 -4.56 18.96
N VAL A 61 -12.36 -5.77 19.28
CA VAL A 61 -13.16 -6.98 19.24
C VAL A 61 -13.63 -7.25 20.67
N PRO A 62 -14.94 -7.16 20.97
CA PRO A 62 -15.45 -7.46 22.30
C PRO A 62 -15.09 -8.88 22.71
N ARG A 63 -14.89 -9.16 24.00
CA ARG A 63 -14.62 -10.53 24.42
C ARG A 63 -15.77 -11.47 24.05
N GLY A 64 -15.41 -12.70 23.69
CA GLY A 64 -16.35 -13.71 23.25
C GLY A 64 -16.73 -13.51 21.79
N TRP A 65 -16.16 -12.50 21.12
CA TRP A 65 -16.26 -12.27 19.69
C TRP A 65 -14.88 -12.41 19.04
N GLN A 66 -14.89 -12.71 17.75
CA GLN A 66 -13.75 -12.78 16.87
C GLN A 66 -14.09 -12.03 15.58
N ASP A 67 -13.14 -11.27 15.04
CA ASP A 67 -13.28 -10.66 13.72
C ASP A 67 -12.97 -11.71 12.64
N ILE A 68 -14.00 -12.12 11.91
CA ILE A 68 -13.91 -13.14 10.86
C ILE A 68 -13.97 -12.47 9.49
N GLN A 69 -12.80 -12.13 8.97
CA GLN A 69 -12.70 -11.56 7.63
C GLN A 69 -12.52 -12.62 6.54
N ASP A 70 -12.21 -13.85 6.94
CA ASP A 70 -12.28 -15.05 6.10
C ASP A 70 -13.19 -16.06 6.83
N PRO A 71 -14.31 -16.51 6.23
CA PRO A 71 -14.62 -16.44 4.81
C PRO A 71 -15.73 -15.48 4.44
N VAL A 72 -15.82 -14.29 5.04
CA VAL A 72 -17.02 -13.45 4.90
C VAL A 72 -16.71 -12.14 4.16
N LEU A 73 -17.51 -11.82 3.14
CA LEU A 73 -17.46 -10.54 2.43
C LEU A 73 -18.70 -9.70 2.76
N VAL A 74 -18.51 -8.42 3.05
CA VAL A 74 -19.62 -7.47 3.18
C VAL A 74 -19.78 -6.69 1.89
N GLU A 75 -20.98 -6.71 1.34
CA GLU A 75 -21.35 -5.94 0.17
C GLU A 75 -22.23 -4.76 0.59
N PHE A 76 -21.74 -3.55 0.34
CA PHE A 76 -22.54 -2.33 0.39
C PHE A 76 -23.05 -2.03 -1.01
N SER A 77 -24.36 -1.87 -1.16
CA SER A 77 -25.00 -1.67 -2.47
C SER A 77 -26.22 -0.76 -2.37
N GLY A 78 -26.75 -0.33 -3.51
CA GLY A 78 -28.03 0.40 -3.55
C GLY A 78 -28.02 1.74 -2.82
N LEU A 79 -26.85 2.41 -2.77
CA LEU A 79 -26.72 3.74 -2.16
C LEU A 79 -27.52 4.75 -2.97
N SER A 80 -28.63 5.18 -2.40
CA SER A 80 -29.51 6.18 -2.96
C SER A 80 -29.68 7.34 -1.98
N LYS A 81 -29.97 8.51 -2.53
CA LYS A 81 -30.11 9.75 -1.77
C LYS A 81 -31.54 10.27 -1.82
N SER A 82 -31.98 10.87 -0.73
CA SER A 82 -33.22 11.66 -0.65
C SER A 82 -33.02 12.78 0.37
N GLY A 83 -32.68 13.98 -0.10
CA GLY A 83 -32.33 15.12 0.77
C GLY A 83 -31.06 14.84 1.60
N SER A 84 -31.09 15.14 2.91
CA SER A 84 -29.97 14.92 3.85
C SER A 84 -29.81 13.46 4.30
N GLN A 85 -30.64 12.56 3.79
CA GLN A 85 -30.65 11.15 4.13
C GLN A 85 -30.03 10.30 3.00
N LEU A 86 -29.11 9.43 3.38
CA LEU A 86 -28.55 8.41 2.51
C LEU A 86 -29.08 7.05 2.94
N THR A 87 -29.48 6.21 1.98
CA THR A 87 -29.86 4.82 2.25
C THR A 87 -29.06 3.88 1.39
N GLY A 88 -28.62 2.76 1.95
CA GLY A 88 -27.96 1.69 1.21
C GLY A 88 -28.25 0.35 1.84
N ASP A 89 -27.99 -0.73 1.14
CA ASP A 89 -28.13 -2.09 1.64
C ASP A 89 -26.76 -2.66 2.01
N VAL A 90 -26.71 -3.38 3.13
CA VAL A 90 -25.58 -4.22 3.50
C VAL A 90 -25.98 -5.69 3.43
N LYS A 91 -25.16 -6.49 2.74
CA LYS A 91 -25.31 -7.94 2.65
C LYS A 91 -24.03 -8.62 3.12
N LEU A 92 -24.19 -9.84 3.64
CA LEU A 92 -23.11 -10.72 4.05
C LEU A 92 -23.01 -11.89 3.07
N LEU A 93 -21.91 -12.03 2.37
CA LEU A 93 -21.59 -13.20 1.55
C LEU A 93 -20.69 -14.14 2.36
N ASN A 94 -21.18 -15.33 2.68
CA ASN A 94 -20.33 -16.40 3.20
C ASN A 94 -19.59 -17.06 2.03
N ARG A 95 -18.31 -16.74 1.83
CA ARG A 95 -17.44 -17.31 0.79
C ARG A 95 -16.82 -18.65 1.18
N GLY A 96 -17.08 -19.14 2.40
CA GLY A 96 -16.40 -20.29 2.97
C GLY A 96 -17.05 -21.59 2.59
N GLY A 97 -16.31 -22.68 2.78
CA GLY A 97 -16.81 -24.05 2.57
C GLY A 97 -17.75 -24.55 3.67
N THR A 98 -17.99 -23.77 4.73
CA THR A 98 -18.82 -24.16 5.89
C THR A 98 -19.93 -23.14 6.16
N ASP A 99 -21.00 -23.61 6.79
CA ASP A 99 -22.11 -22.77 7.22
C ASP A 99 -21.70 -21.77 8.31
N LEU A 100 -22.15 -20.52 8.18
CA LEU A 100 -21.93 -19.47 9.16
C LEU A 100 -23.15 -19.38 10.10
N LYS A 101 -22.91 -19.56 11.40
CA LYS A 101 -23.97 -19.47 12.43
C LYS A 101 -23.98 -18.07 13.02
N GLY A 102 -25.15 -17.46 13.12
CA GLY A 102 -25.34 -16.17 13.76
C GLY A 102 -25.30 -16.26 15.29
N PRO A 103 -25.04 -15.14 15.99
CA PRO A 103 -25.09 -13.78 15.46
C PRO A 103 -23.83 -13.37 14.67
N VAL A 104 -24.02 -12.59 13.60
CA VAL A 104 -22.94 -11.92 12.86
C VAL A 104 -23.19 -10.42 12.87
N ARG A 105 -22.20 -9.67 13.35
CA ARG A 105 -22.21 -8.22 13.47
C ARG A 105 -21.25 -7.60 12.47
N ILE A 106 -21.68 -6.52 11.83
CA ILE A 106 -20.79 -5.66 11.05
C ILE A 106 -20.57 -4.40 11.86
N VAL A 107 -19.33 -4.18 12.28
CA VAL A 107 -18.92 -2.94 12.94
C VAL A 107 -18.48 -1.99 11.84
N ILE A 108 -19.06 -0.80 11.81
CA ILE A 108 -18.67 0.23 10.85
C ILE A 108 -17.70 1.16 11.57
N ASP A 109 -16.41 1.01 11.27
CA ASP A 109 -15.33 1.73 11.95
C ASP A 109 -15.13 3.13 11.36
N ASP A 110 -15.30 3.26 10.05
CA ASP A 110 -15.24 4.54 9.35
C ASP A 110 -16.12 4.50 8.10
N LEU A 111 -16.89 5.57 7.87
CA LEU A 111 -17.73 5.73 6.69
C LEU A 111 -16.96 6.31 5.49
N CYS A 112 -15.73 6.77 5.73
CA CYS A 112 -14.86 7.41 4.75
C CYS A 112 -15.54 8.60 4.04
N LEU A 113 -16.51 9.23 4.71
CA LEU A 113 -17.22 10.43 4.30
C LEU A 113 -17.43 11.34 5.52
N GLU A 114 -16.87 12.55 5.46
CA GLU A 114 -16.99 13.53 6.52
C GLU A 114 -18.44 13.96 6.76
N GLY A 115 -18.81 14.13 8.03
CA GLY A 115 -20.12 14.66 8.41
C GLY A 115 -21.29 13.67 8.23
N ILE A 116 -21.01 12.40 7.91
CA ILE A 116 -22.02 11.33 7.82
C ILE A 116 -22.02 10.50 9.11
N SER A 117 -23.21 10.12 9.58
CA SER A 117 -23.38 9.22 10.72
C SER A 117 -24.46 8.17 10.45
N LEU A 118 -24.23 6.95 10.93
CA LEU A 118 -25.20 5.85 10.85
C LEU A 118 -26.34 6.08 11.85
N LYS A 119 -27.59 6.01 11.36
CA LYS A 119 -28.79 6.27 12.17
C LYS A 119 -29.44 5.01 12.74
N ASN A 120 -29.45 3.93 11.98
CA ASN A 120 -30.15 2.70 12.32
C ASN A 120 -29.20 1.56 12.68
N ALA A 121 -28.17 1.87 13.49
CA ALA A 121 -27.31 0.86 14.09
C ALA A 121 -28.13 -0.11 14.97
N SER A 122 -27.75 -1.38 15.02
CA SER A 122 -28.29 -2.33 16.00
C SER A 122 -27.86 -1.98 17.43
N GLY A 123 -26.68 -1.38 17.59
CA GLY A 123 -26.18 -0.94 18.87
C GLY A 123 -24.81 -0.27 18.77
N LYS A 124 -24.18 -0.10 19.94
CA LYS A 124 -22.81 0.38 20.09
C LYS A 124 -21.98 -0.61 20.88
N LEU A 125 -20.70 -0.70 20.56
CA LEU A 125 -19.69 -1.41 21.34
C LEU A 125 -19.21 -0.55 22.51
N GLU A 126 -18.41 -1.12 23.42
CA GLU A 126 -17.86 -0.40 24.59
C GLU A 126 -17.00 0.80 24.18
N ASN A 127 -16.25 0.68 23.08
CA ASN A 127 -15.50 1.78 22.48
C ASN A 127 -16.39 2.79 21.71
N LYS A 128 -17.73 2.69 21.86
CA LYS A 128 -18.77 3.50 21.20
C LYS A 128 -18.91 3.29 19.68
N ALA A 129 -18.17 2.35 19.08
CA ALA A 129 -18.32 2.03 17.65
C ALA A 129 -19.71 1.46 17.35
N HIS A 130 -20.33 1.89 16.26
CA HIS A 130 -21.65 1.41 15.86
C HIS A 130 -21.55 0.05 15.15
N TYR A 131 -22.48 -0.85 15.46
CA TYR A 131 -22.59 -2.13 14.75
C TYR A 131 -24.01 -2.38 14.24
N VAL A 132 -24.10 -3.24 13.24
CA VAL A 132 -25.34 -3.73 12.63
C VAL A 132 -25.34 -5.25 12.68
N ASP A 133 -26.39 -5.85 13.22
CA ASP A 133 -26.59 -7.30 13.14
C ASP A 133 -27.11 -7.65 11.73
N VAL A 134 -26.37 -8.50 11.02
CA VAL A 134 -26.71 -8.91 9.64
C VAL A 134 -27.14 -10.37 9.57
N LEU A 135 -26.74 -11.19 10.54
CA LEU A 135 -27.29 -12.52 10.77
C LEU A 135 -27.67 -12.63 12.25
N ALA A 136 -28.94 -12.91 12.56
CA ALA A 136 -29.40 -13.00 13.94
C ALA A 136 -28.96 -14.29 14.65
N LYS A 137 -28.96 -14.30 15.99
CA LYS A 137 -28.68 -15.49 16.80
C LYS A 137 -29.57 -16.67 16.38
N GLY A 138 -28.97 -17.85 16.19
CA GLY A 138 -29.68 -19.07 15.79
C GLY A 138 -30.04 -19.16 14.30
N LYS A 139 -29.72 -18.14 13.49
CA LYS A 139 -29.83 -18.22 12.02
C LYS A 139 -28.55 -18.77 11.42
N ILE A 140 -28.68 -19.42 10.27
CA ILE A 140 -27.57 -20.02 9.53
C ILE A 140 -27.51 -19.40 8.14
N LEU A 141 -26.34 -18.89 7.77
CA LEU A 141 -26.02 -18.50 6.40
C LEU A 141 -25.18 -19.61 5.76
N LYS A 142 -25.77 -20.32 4.80
CA LYS A 142 -25.12 -21.43 4.10
C LYS A 142 -23.83 -21.00 3.41
N ALA A 143 -22.89 -21.93 3.30
CA ALA A 143 -21.69 -21.78 2.48
C ALA A 143 -22.04 -21.23 1.07
N HIS A 144 -21.25 -20.28 0.58
CA HIS A 144 -21.39 -19.62 -0.73
C HIS A 144 -22.72 -18.88 -0.96
N LYS A 145 -23.46 -18.53 0.10
CA LYS A 145 -24.73 -17.78 -0.01
C LYS A 145 -24.62 -16.37 0.55
N LEU A 146 -25.47 -15.50 0.01
CA LEU A 146 -25.71 -14.14 0.50
C LEU A 146 -26.80 -14.14 1.57
N SER A 147 -26.63 -13.30 2.59
CA SER A 147 -27.69 -12.95 3.53
C SER A 147 -28.79 -12.16 2.83
N ALA A 148 -29.94 -12.07 3.49
CA ALA A 148 -30.93 -11.06 3.16
C ALA A 148 -30.30 -9.65 3.30
N PRO A 149 -30.68 -8.69 2.43
CA PRO A 149 -30.22 -7.30 2.56
C PRO A 149 -30.73 -6.68 3.87
N ARG A 150 -29.82 -6.00 4.56
CA ARG A 150 -30.13 -5.15 5.70
C ARG A 150 -30.00 -3.69 5.27
N LYS A 151 -31.12 -2.95 5.28
CA LYS A 151 -31.10 -1.53 4.92
C LYS A 151 -30.39 -0.71 6.00
N LEU A 152 -29.46 0.14 5.59
CA LEU A 152 -28.76 1.13 6.38
C LEU A 152 -29.24 2.53 6.01
N THR A 153 -29.36 3.37 7.02
CA THR A 153 -29.75 4.77 6.91
C THR A 153 -28.67 5.62 7.54
N PHE A 154 -28.21 6.62 6.81
CA PHE A 154 -27.22 7.58 7.26
C PHE A 154 -27.81 8.99 7.21
N SER A 155 -27.34 9.87 8.09
CA SER A 155 -27.60 11.31 7.99
C SER A 155 -26.31 12.05 7.70
N ALA A 156 -26.37 13.01 6.79
CA ALA A 156 -25.28 13.93 6.51
C ALA A 156 -25.60 15.34 7.04
N LYS A 157 -24.61 16.03 7.63
CA LYS A 157 -24.75 17.45 8.02
C LYS A 157 -24.80 18.39 6.80
N VAL A 158 -24.12 18.02 5.72
CA VAL A 158 -24.07 18.73 4.44
C VAL A 158 -24.29 17.70 3.34
N GLU A 159 -25.02 18.06 2.28
CA GLU A 159 -25.29 17.14 1.18
C GLU A 159 -23.97 16.72 0.48
N PRO A 160 -23.65 15.42 0.43
CA PRO A 160 -22.44 14.94 -0.25
C PRO A 160 -22.63 14.96 -1.77
N ALA A 161 -21.61 15.44 -2.49
CA ALA A 161 -21.58 15.44 -3.95
C ALA A 161 -21.66 14.01 -4.54
N ALA A 162 -22.28 13.86 -5.71
CA ALA A 162 -22.50 12.55 -6.36
C ALA A 162 -21.20 11.75 -6.58
N GLU A 163 -20.12 12.43 -6.99
CA GLU A 163 -18.79 11.82 -7.18
C GLU A 163 -18.18 11.24 -5.88
N LYS A 164 -18.56 11.78 -4.71
CA LYS A 164 -18.15 11.22 -3.41
C LYS A 164 -18.94 9.96 -3.05
N LEU A 165 -20.18 9.84 -3.53
CA LEU A 165 -21.02 8.65 -3.33
C LEU A 165 -20.54 7.46 -4.16
N GLU A 166 -20.01 7.70 -5.37
CA GLU A 166 -19.38 6.65 -6.19
C GLU A 166 -18.12 6.06 -5.53
N LYS A 167 -17.46 6.85 -4.66
CA LYS A 167 -16.26 6.45 -3.92
C LYS A 167 -16.56 5.95 -2.50
N PHE A 168 -17.84 5.77 -2.15
CA PHE A 168 -18.22 5.31 -0.82
C PHE A 168 -17.74 3.87 -0.58
N SER A 169 -16.76 3.74 0.31
CA SER A 169 -16.13 2.47 0.65
C SER A 169 -15.89 2.44 2.17
N PRO A 170 -16.94 2.20 2.97
CA PRO A 170 -16.80 2.21 4.42
C PRO A 170 -15.81 1.14 4.87
N ARG A 171 -15.00 1.47 5.89
CA ARG A 171 -14.17 0.52 6.60
C ARG A 171 -15.02 -0.18 7.66
N TYR A 172 -14.93 -1.50 7.69
CA TYR A 172 -15.75 -2.34 8.57
C TYR A 172 -14.99 -3.56 9.07
N ARG A 173 -15.52 -4.18 10.13
CA ARG A 173 -15.12 -5.47 10.68
C ARG A 173 -16.33 -6.38 10.83
N VAL A 174 -16.14 -7.70 10.76
CA VAL A 174 -17.22 -8.68 10.83
C VAL A 174 -17.02 -9.54 12.07
N LEU A 175 -17.81 -9.31 13.10
CA LEU A 175 -17.67 -10.01 14.36
C LEU A 175 -18.65 -11.19 14.45
N VAL A 176 -18.15 -12.35 14.87
CA VAL A 176 -18.97 -13.49 15.32
C VAL A 176 -18.53 -13.96 16.69
N PRO A 177 -19.38 -14.70 17.44
CA PRO A 177 -18.93 -15.32 18.67
C PRO A 177 -17.73 -16.24 18.47
N ALA A 178 -16.76 -16.17 19.38
CA ALA A 178 -15.61 -17.07 19.43
C ALA A 178 -16.02 -18.48 19.91
N ASP A 179 -16.95 -18.55 20.86
CA ASP A 179 -17.66 -19.76 21.28
C ASP A 179 -19.17 -19.50 21.23
N PRO A 180 -19.98 -20.27 20.47
CA PRO A 180 -21.44 -20.14 20.46
C PRO A 180 -22.11 -20.31 21.84
N ALA A 181 -21.44 -20.92 22.82
CA ALA A 181 -21.97 -21.19 24.16
C ALA A 181 -21.67 -20.09 25.19
N ASP A 182 -20.69 -19.23 24.95
CA ASP A 182 -20.11 -18.38 26.00
C ASP A 182 -20.45 -16.89 25.79
N LEU A 183 -21.65 -16.49 26.20
CA LEU A 183 -22.15 -15.11 26.07
C LEU A 183 -21.98 -14.25 27.33
N ASN A 184 -21.35 -14.75 28.40
CA ASN A 184 -21.24 -14.03 29.67
C ASN A 184 -19.83 -14.15 30.29
N ALA A 185 -18.84 -13.35 29.84
CA ALA A 185 -17.57 -13.21 30.57
C ALA A 185 -16.88 -11.84 30.34
N ASN A 186 -16.66 -11.09 31.43
CA ASN A 186 -15.89 -9.82 31.55
C ASN A 186 -14.44 -10.06 32.09
N ALA A 187 -13.46 -9.19 31.73
CA ALA A 187 -11.94 -9.24 31.83
C ALA A 187 -11.04 -10.34 31.12
N GLY A 188 -10.10 -10.13 30.15
CA GLY A 188 -9.59 -8.98 29.38
C GLY A 188 -8.71 -9.41 28.17
N MET A 189 -8.58 -8.53 27.15
CA MET A 189 -7.41 -8.36 26.27
C MET A 189 -7.57 -6.95 25.66
N SER A 190 -6.70 -6.01 26.00
CA SER A 190 -6.91 -4.57 25.82
C SER A 190 -6.80 -4.15 24.35
N SER A 191 -7.92 -3.71 23.78
CA SER A 191 -7.94 -2.85 22.60
C SER A 191 -7.79 -1.39 23.04
N PHE A 192 -6.85 -0.67 22.44
CA PHE A 192 -6.65 0.75 22.69
C PHE A 192 -7.61 1.61 21.86
N THR A 193 -8.10 2.70 22.44
CA THR A 193 -8.80 3.72 21.67
C THR A 193 -7.84 4.41 20.71
N GLN A 194 -8.39 5.04 19.68
CA GLN A 194 -7.60 5.82 18.73
C GLN A 194 -6.85 6.95 19.43
N GLU A 195 -7.49 7.62 20.39
CA GLU A 195 -6.87 8.65 21.24
C GLU A 195 -5.68 8.10 22.05
N GLN A 196 -5.77 6.86 22.53
CA GLN A 196 -4.66 6.21 23.26
C GLN A 196 -3.49 5.90 22.32
N LEU A 197 -3.75 5.44 21.09
CA LEU A 197 -2.72 5.22 20.07
C LEU A 197 -2.09 6.53 19.60
N ASP A 198 -2.88 7.57 19.38
CA ASP A 198 -2.40 8.91 19.02
C ASP A 198 -1.56 9.53 20.14
N SER A 199 -2.00 9.37 21.38
CA SER A 199 -1.23 9.79 22.56
C SER A 199 0.09 9.01 22.65
N ALA A 200 0.08 7.71 22.36
CA ALA A 200 1.29 6.90 22.33
C ALA A 200 2.26 7.31 21.22
N MET A 201 1.77 7.55 20.00
CA MET A 201 2.59 8.04 18.90
C MET A 201 3.13 9.45 19.17
N LYS A 202 2.36 10.31 19.84
CA LYS A 202 2.83 11.64 20.26
C LYS A 202 3.94 11.52 21.31
N ALA A 203 3.77 10.64 22.29
CA ALA A 203 4.79 10.34 23.29
C ALA A 203 6.06 9.75 22.65
N GLN A 204 5.91 8.83 21.70
CA GLN A 204 7.01 8.28 20.89
C GLN A 204 7.74 9.39 20.13
N ASN A 205 7.04 10.27 19.41
CA ASN A 205 7.66 11.37 18.65
C ASN A 205 8.43 12.32 19.57
N LYS A 206 7.87 12.63 20.75
CA LYS A 206 8.54 13.45 21.77
C LYS A 206 9.80 12.76 22.30
N LEU A 207 9.76 11.44 22.51
CA LEU A 207 10.94 10.66 22.87
C LEU A 207 11.98 10.69 21.75
N ASP A 208 11.58 10.51 20.49
CA ASP A 208 12.48 10.56 19.34
C ASP A 208 13.22 11.90 19.25
N ASP A 209 12.54 13.01 19.51
CA ASP A 209 13.15 14.34 19.54
C ASP A 209 14.16 14.49 20.69
N GLN A 210 13.82 14.03 21.90
CA GLN A 210 14.74 14.04 23.04
C GLN A 210 15.99 13.20 22.78
N LEU A 211 15.81 11.99 22.24
CA LEU A 211 16.92 11.09 21.95
C LEU A 211 17.82 11.64 20.83
N ARG A 212 17.21 12.29 19.83
CA ARG A 212 17.94 12.97 18.75
C ARG A 212 18.75 14.15 19.27
N GLU A 213 18.16 15.01 20.10
CA GLU A 213 18.83 16.18 20.68
C GLU A 213 19.98 15.80 21.61
N ALA A 214 19.83 14.70 22.34
CA ALA A 214 20.89 14.13 23.17
C ALA A 214 22.01 13.44 22.36
N GLY A 215 21.81 13.21 21.06
CA GLY A 215 22.85 12.72 20.15
C GLY A 215 23.21 11.23 20.29
N TYR A 216 22.26 10.39 20.75
CA TYR A 216 22.51 8.94 20.89
C TYR A 216 22.79 8.28 19.54
N LYS A 217 23.97 7.67 19.41
CA LYS A 217 24.44 7.05 18.15
C LYS A 217 23.90 5.63 17.93
N ASP A 218 23.57 4.93 19.02
CA ASP A 218 23.15 3.52 18.98
C ASP A 218 21.65 3.33 18.84
N ILE A 219 20.88 4.43 18.74
CA ILE A 219 19.43 4.41 18.54
C ILE A 219 19.14 4.60 17.04
N HIS A 220 18.35 3.69 16.48
CA HIS A 220 18.11 3.61 15.04
C HIS A 220 16.65 3.83 14.64
N GLY A 221 15.74 3.82 15.62
CA GLY A 221 14.32 4.10 15.44
C GLY A 221 13.52 3.87 16.70
N SER A 222 12.21 3.94 16.55
CA SER A 222 11.23 3.69 17.59
C SER A 222 9.94 3.14 16.98
N GLY A 223 9.05 2.66 17.84
CA GLY A 223 7.71 2.25 17.44
C GLY A 223 6.77 2.24 18.62
N THR A 224 5.47 2.09 18.34
CA THR A 224 4.46 1.85 19.36
C THR A 224 4.13 0.36 19.35
N GLY A 225 4.36 -0.28 20.49
CA GLY A 225 4.11 -1.71 20.70
C GLY A 225 3.01 -1.95 21.73
N VAL A 226 2.53 -3.19 21.76
CA VAL A 226 1.66 -3.69 22.82
C VAL A 226 2.31 -4.96 23.38
N ASP A 227 2.47 -5.07 24.69
CA ASP A 227 3.11 -6.25 25.29
C ASP A 227 2.15 -7.43 25.47
N GLU A 228 2.65 -8.52 26.07
CA GLU A 228 1.89 -9.78 26.27
C GLU A 228 0.68 -9.59 27.19
N ASP A 229 0.79 -8.65 28.15
CA ASP A 229 -0.30 -8.25 29.04
C ASP A 229 -1.30 -7.29 28.36
N GLY A 230 -1.05 -6.95 27.10
CA GLY A 230 -1.89 -6.06 26.33
C GLY A 230 -1.68 -4.58 26.65
N ASN A 231 -0.58 -4.17 27.28
CA ASN A 231 -0.29 -2.76 27.60
C ASN A 231 0.48 -2.06 26.48
N LEU A 232 0.15 -0.80 26.18
CA LEU A 232 0.92 0.02 25.23
C LEU A 232 2.31 0.31 25.80
N TYR A 233 3.31 0.27 24.95
CA TYR A 233 4.66 0.72 25.27
C TYR A 233 5.30 1.38 24.05
N ILE A 234 6.32 2.20 24.30
CA ILE A 234 7.17 2.77 23.25
C ILE A 234 8.39 1.88 23.11
N ALA A 235 8.58 1.29 21.94
CA ALA A 235 9.79 0.57 21.59
C ALA A 235 10.87 1.57 21.15
N VAL A 236 12.09 1.43 21.68
CA VAL A 236 13.29 2.13 21.21
C VAL A 236 14.20 1.08 20.56
N TYR A 237 14.52 1.25 19.29
CA TYR A 237 15.35 0.32 18.55
C TYR A 237 16.82 0.69 18.70
N ALA A 238 17.60 -0.20 19.30
CA ALA A 238 19.01 0.04 19.55
C ALA A 238 19.90 -1.18 19.21
N ARG A 239 21.20 -0.94 19.03
CA ARG A 239 22.21 -2.02 18.84
C ARG A 239 22.71 -2.66 20.13
N ILE A 240 22.39 -2.08 21.26
CA ILE A 240 22.77 -2.57 22.58
C ILE A 240 21.52 -2.69 23.45
N PRO A 241 21.45 -3.69 24.35
CA PRO A 241 20.24 -3.94 25.14
C PRO A 241 19.96 -2.83 26.16
N ASN A 242 21.00 -2.15 26.66
CA ASN A 242 20.89 -1.10 27.67
C ASN A 242 21.68 0.14 27.22
N PRO A 243 21.18 0.90 26.22
CA PRO A 243 21.76 2.19 25.89
C PRO A 243 21.62 3.14 27.08
N ASP A 244 22.71 3.81 27.42
CA ASP A 244 22.71 4.79 28.51
C ASP A 244 21.64 5.86 28.26
N ASN A 245 20.98 6.29 29.35
CA ASN A 245 20.09 7.45 29.38
C ASN A 245 18.83 7.38 28.48
N VAL A 246 18.42 6.18 28.03
CA VAL A 246 17.05 5.99 27.52
C VAL A 246 16.07 6.00 28.70
N PRO A 247 15.07 6.90 28.73
CA PRO A 247 14.12 6.96 29.83
C PRO A 247 13.29 5.68 29.88
N LYS A 248 12.93 5.22 31.09
CA LYS A 248 12.11 4.02 31.27
C LYS A 248 10.62 4.25 30.97
N THR A 249 10.20 5.51 30.92
CA THR A 249 8.82 5.93 30.66
C THR A 249 8.78 7.24 29.88
N MET A 250 7.77 7.44 29.04
CA MET A 250 7.47 8.71 28.37
C MET A 250 5.97 8.95 28.36
N ASP A 251 5.54 10.12 28.86
CA ASP A 251 4.13 10.52 28.98
C ASP A 251 3.22 9.41 29.56
N GLY A 252 3.73 8.68 30.56
CA GLY A 252 3.02 7.60 31.26
C GLY A 252 3.11 6.22 30.61
N LEU A 253 3.68 6.10 29.41
CA LEU A 253 3.90 4.83 28.74
C LEU A 253 5.26 4.23 29.10
N PRO A 254 5.35 2.91 29.34
CA PRO A 254 6.63 2.21 29.44
C PRO A 254 7.45 2.38 28.15
N VAL A 255 8.76 2.56 28.31
CA VAL A 255 9.72 2.55 27.20
C VAL A 255 10.51 1.26 27.30
N LYS A 256 10.55 0.48 26.22
CA LYS A 256 11.29 -0.78 26.14
C LYS A 256 12.33 -0.70 25.03
N VAL A 257 13.54 -1.15 25.30
CA VAL A 257 14.60 -1.23 24.29
C VAL A 257 14.46 -2.57 23.56
N GLU A 258 14.36 -2.51 22.23
CA GLU A 258 14.38 -3.69 21.36
C GLU A 258 15.68 -3.70 20.56
N LEU A 259 16.37 -4.83 20.59
CA LEU A 259 17.62 -5.00 19.87
C LEU A 259 17.33 -5.12 18.37
N LYS A 260 17.59 -4.07 17.60
CA LYS A 260 17.44 -4.07 16.13
C LYS A 260 18.64 -3.45 15.44
N GLY A 261 18.95 -4.00 14.27
CA GLY A 261 20.06 -3.56 13.44
C GLY A 261 19.79 -2.23 12.72
N PRO A 262 20.79 -1.70 12.01
CA PRO A 262 20.55 -0.64 11.03
C PRO A 262 19.54 -1.09 9.96
N PHE A 263 18.66 -0.16 9.57
CA PHE A 263 17.63 -0.40 8.56
C PHE A 263 18.13 0.00 7.18
N PHE A 264 17.93 -0.87 6.20
CA PHE A 264 18.33 -0.62 4.82
C PHE A 264 17.17 -0.90 3.87
N PRO A 265 17.12 -0.20 2.71
CA PRO A 265 16.32 -0.68 1.60
C PRO A 265 16.80 -2.08 1.19
N LEU A 266 15.87 -2.96 0.85
CA LEU A 266 16.18 -4.34 0.57
C LEU A 266 16.74 -4.50 -0.86
N TYR A 267 18.07 -4.54 -0.99
CA TYR A 267 18.77 -4.87 -2.24
C TYR A 267 19.07 -6.35 -2.34
N GLU A 268 19.03 -6.89 -3.56
CA GLU A 268 19.07 -8.32 -3.94
C GLU A 268 19.84 -9.25 -2.97
N ASP A 269 19.10 -10.22 -2.40
CA ASP A 269 19.61 -11.33 -1.60
C ASP A 269 19.16 -12.66 -2.23
N VAL A 270 19.85 -13.76 -1.90
CA VAL A 270 19.42 -15.10 -2.30
C VAL A 270 18.26 -15.59 -1.42
N SER A 271 17.13 -15.93 -2.04
CA SER A 271 16.00 -16.54 -1.35
C SER A 271 16.34 -17.98 -0.89
N PRO A 272 16.05 -18.36 0.37
CA PRO A 272 16.12 -19.75 0.81
C PRO A 272 14.95 -20.61 0.32
N TYR A 273 13.93 -20.00 -0.32
CA TYR A 273 12.73 -20.70 -0.79
C TYR A 273 12.80 -21.04 -2.29
N GLN A 274 13.01 -22.33 -2.57
CA GLN A 274 12.89 -22.90 -3.92
C GLN A 274 11.42 -23.19 -4.27
N TYR A 275 10.82 -22.30 -5.05
CA TYR A 275 9.68 -22.61 -5.93
C TYR A 275 10.27 -22.80 -7.33
N ASP A 276 10.51 -24.03 -7.74
CA ASP A 276 11.41 -24.33 -8.88
C ASP A 276 10.90 -23.83 -10.25
N ASP A 277 9.65 -23.42 -10.38
CA ASP A 277 9.07 -23.12 -11.71
C ASP A 277 8.85 -21.64 -12.03
N ILE A 278 8.75 -20.73 -11.04
CA ILE A 278 8.45 -19.31 -11.32
C ILE A 278 9.71 -18.46 -11.22
N LYS A 279 10.30 -18.13 -12.38
CA LYS A 279 11.47 -17.25 -12.49
C LYS A 279 11.09 -15.77 -12.45
N THR A 280 10.82 -15.28 -11.24
CA THR A 280 10.36 -13.91 -10.93
C THR A 280 11.36 -12.80 -11.27
N ASP A 281 12.64 -13.13 -11.46
CA ASP A 281 13.72 -12.23 -11.86
C ASP A 281 13.95 -12.17 -13.38
N SER A 282 13.32 -13.08 -14.12
CA SER A 282 13.53 -13.30 -15.55
C SER A 282 12.41 -12.69 -16.40
N ARG A 283 12.57 -12.66 -17.72
CA ARG A 283 11.57 -12.11 -18.64
C ARG A 283 10.22 -12.83 -18.50
N PHE A 284 9.14 -12.05 -18.35
CA PHE A 284 7.77 -12.55 -18.43
C PHE A 284 7.14 -12.20 -19.79
N ALA A 285 6.23 -13.06 -20.24
CA ALA A 285 5.32 -12.71 -21.32
C ALA A 285 4.39 -11.58 -20.87
N ARG A 286 4.02 -10.71 -21.81
CA ARG A 286 3.08 -9.62 -21.55
C ARG A 286 1.63 -10.14 -21.58
N PRO A 287 0.72 -9.62 -20.74
CA PRO A 287 0.99 -8.62 -19.70
C PRO A 287 1.78 -9.22 -18.52
N VAL A 288 2.75 -8.47 -18.02
CA VAL A 288 3.60 -8.83 -16.89
C VAL A 288 2.76 -8.83 -15.59
N PRO A 289 2.81 -9.90 -14.77
CA PRO A 289 2.10 -9.91 -13.49
C PRO A 289 2.76 -9.02 -12.44
N THR A 290 1.99 -8.59 -11.44
CA THR A 290 2.55 -8.01 -10.21
C THR A 290 3.41 -9.04 -9.46
N GLY A 291 4.20 -8.60 -8.50
CA GLY A 291 5.06 -9.48 -7.72
C GLY A 291 6.33 -9.97 -8.44
N VAL A 292 6.60 -9.54 -9.68
CA VAL A 292 7.84 -9.89 -10.42
C VAL A 292 8.83 -8.74 -10.47
N GLY A 293 10.07 -9.06 -10.84
CA GLY A 293 11.20 -8.15 -10.82
C GLY A 293 11.15 -7.07 -11.88
N ILE A 294 11.30 -5.82 -11.45
CA ILE A 294 11.45 -4.63 -12.30
C ILE A 294 12.60 -3.75 -11.81
N GLY A 295 13.07 -2.85 -12.68
CA GLY A 295 14.08 -1.87 -12.34
C GLY A 295 14.09 -0.71 -13.32
N ASN A 296 14.80 0.36 -13.01
CA ASN A 296 14.94 1.50 -13.90
C ASN A 296 16.07 1.31 -14.92
N GLU A 297 16.02 2.07 -16.02
CA GLU A 297 17.04 1.99 -17.08
C GLU A 297 18.43 2.53 -16.71
N LYS A 298 18.60 3.14 -15.52
CA LYS A 298 19.83 3.85 -15.13
C LYS A 298 20.75 3.06 -14.21
N GLY A 299 20.27 2.04 -13.50
CA GLY A 299 21.14 1.28 -12.60
C GLY A 299 20.90 -0.21 -12.63
N CYS A 300 22.00 -0.93 -12.43
CA CYS A 300 22.01 -2.39 -12.39
C CYS A 300 21.47 -2.95 -11.06
N ASN A 301 21.60 -2.19 -9.97
CA ASN A 301 21.31 -2.65 -8.61
C ASN A 301 20.00 -2.08 -8.03
N TRP A 302 19.32 -1.20 -8.77
CA TRP A 302 18.01 -0.66 -8.40
C TRP A 302 16.91 -1.62 -8.84
N VAL A 303 16.91 -2.79 -8.20
CA VAL A 303 16.03 -3.90 -8.53
C VAL A 303 15.02 -4.08 -7.40
N GLY A 304 13.77 -4.26 -7.79
CA GLY A 304 12.69 -4.50 -6.86
C GLY A 304 11.53 -5.20 -7.54
N THR A 305 10.36 -5.06 -6.94
CA THR A 305 9.14 -5.75 -7.30
C THR A 305 8.11 -4.80 -7.91
N LEU A 306 7.41 -5.26 -8.95
CA LEU A 306 6.21 -4.61 -9.47
C LEU A 306 5.07 -4.82 -8.47
N GLY A 307 4.81 -3.84 -7.61
CA GLY A 307 3.87 -3.99 -6.50
C GLY A 307 2.43 -4.08 -6.93
N ALA A 308 1.95 -3.06 -7.63
CA ALA A 308 0.56 -2.96 -8.05
C ALA A 308 0.43 -2.25 -9.40
N ARG A 309 -0.72 -2.42 -10.04
CA ARG A 309 -1.21 -1.48 -11.05
C ARG A 309 -2.16 -0.51 -10.37
N VAL A 310 -2.00 0.78 -10.64
CA VAL A 310 -2.81 1.86 -10.07
C VAL A 310 -3.29 2.78 -11.18
N THR A 311 -4.33 3.54 -10.91
CA THR A 311 -4.79 4.64 -11.77
C THR A 311 -4.51 5.97 -11.07
N TYR A 312 -3.82 6.88 -11.77
CA TYR A 312 -3.44 8.22 -11.30
C TYR A 312 -3.76 9.25 -12.39
N GLY A 313 -4.59 10.25 -12.08
CA GLY A 313 -5.02 11.26 -13.06
C GLY A 313 -5.68 10.66 -14.30
N GLY A 314 -6.44 9.57 -14.14
CA GLY A 314 -7.06 8.83 -15.24
C GLY A 314 -6.13 7.90 -16.03
N GLN A 315 -4.82 7.94 -15.80
CA GLN A 315 -3.84 7.10 -16.48
C GLN A 315 -3.45 5.90 -15.63
N ARG A 316 -3.34 4.73 -16.28
CA ARG A 316 -2.83 3.51 -15.63
C ARG A 316 -1.32 3.61 -15.46
N CYS A 317 -0.87 3.22 -14.28
CA CYS A 317 0.52 3.22 -13.88
C CYS A 317 0.86 1.92 -13.16
N LEU A 318 2.13 1.51 -13.21
CA LEU A 318 2.68 0.53 -12.28
C LEU A 318 3.20 1.27 -11.04
N LEU A 319 3.14 0.63 -9.88
CA LEU A 319 3.60 1.14 -8.59
C LEU A 319 4.74 0.27 -8.06
N SER A 320 5.80 0.91 -7.57
CA SER A 320 6.88 0.29 -6.80
C SER A 320 7.50 1.32 -5.86
N ASN A 321 8.60 0.98 -5.19
CA ASN A 321 9.32 1.93 -4.35
C ASN A 321 10.03 3.03 -5.17
N TYR A 322 10.22 4.19 -4.57
CA TYR A 322 11.06 5.27 -5.12
C TYR A 322 12.47 4.74 -5.38
N HIS A 323 13.07 4.03 -4.42
CA HIS A 323 14.46 3.56 -4.56
C HIS A 323 14.62 2.46 -5.63
N VAL A 324 13.53 1.85 -6.10
CA VAL A 324 13.54 0.90 -7.22
C VAL A 324 13.43 1.64 -8.55
N LEU A 325 12.47 2.55 -8.68
CA LEU A 325 12.22 3.24 -9.96
C LEU A 325 13.17 4.43 -10.22
N ILE A 326 13.83 4.95 -9.18
CA ILE A 326 14.69 6.13 -9.25
C ILE A 326 16.09 5.86 -8.68
N GLY A 327 16.23 4.98 -7.69
CA GLY A 327 17.53 4.75 -7.04
C GLY A 327 18.02 5.97 -6.26
N ASP A 328 19.28 6.36 -6.47
CA ASP A 328 19.97 7.45 -5.79
C ASP A 328 20.15 8.71 -6.65
N ALA A 329 19.34 8.85 -7.70
CA ALA A 329 19.41 9.95 -8.64
C ALA A 329 19.27 11.34 -7.97
N THR A 330 20.08 12.29 -8.41
CA THR A 330 19.93 13.73 -8.08
C THR A 330 19.16 14.49 -9.16
N THR A 331 19.19 14.01 -10.40
CA THR A 331 18.41 14.53 -11.52
C THR A 331 17.48 13.44 -12.02
N ILE A 332 16.17 13.66 -11.87
CA ILE A 332 15.14 12.67 -12.17
C ILE A 332 14.44 13.12 -13.45
N THR A 333 14.43 12.26 -14.47
CA THR A 333 13.66 12.46 -15.70
C THR A 333 12.73 11.26 -15.93
N ALA A 334 11.95 11.27 -17.01
CA ALA A 334 10.96 10.23 -17.31
C ALA A 334 11.62 8.90 -17.76
N TRP A 335 12.36 8.26 -16.87
CA TRP A 335 13.13 7.05 -17.15
C TRP A 335 12.26 5.85 -17.46
N ARG A 336 12.72 5.00 -18.37
CA ARG A 336 12.06 3.73 -18.65
C ARG A 336 12.16 2.77 -17.47
N ILE A 337 11.06 2.09 -17.19
CA ILE A 337 10.99 0.99 -16.23
C ILE A 337 10.95 -0.33 -16.99
N MET A 338 11.84 -1.24 -16.61
CA MET A 338 12.18 -2.43 -17.37
C MET A 338 11.66 -3.70 -16.71
N GLN A 339 11.22 -4.65 -17.54
CA GLN A 339 11.01 -6.04 -17.16
C GLN A 339 11.65 -6.96 -18.22
N PRO A 340 12.61 -7.83 -17.84
CA PRO A 340 13.17 -7.98 -16.49
C PRO A 340 14.01 -6.76 -16.05
N ALA A 341 14.29 -6.68 -14.75
CA ALA A 341 15.15 -5.65 -14.16
C ALA A 341 16.62 -5.82 -14.62
N GLY A 342 17.43 -4.76 -14.45
CA GLY A 342 18.87 -4.79 -14.70
C GLY A 342 19.30 -4.00 -15.95
N CYS A 343 20.48 -3.40 -15.87
CA CYS A 343 21.02 -2.49 -16.88
C CYS A 343 21.32 -3.18 -18.23
N GLN A 344 21.57 -4.49 -18.23
CA GLN A 344 21.71 -5.32 -19.43
C GLN A 344 20.39 -5.51 -20.19
N ASN A 345 19.25 -5.24 -19.55
CA ASN A 345 17.92 -5.46 -20.12
C ASN A 345 17.28 -4.18 -20.69
N VAL A 346 18.04 -3.09 -20.81
CA VAL A 346 17.56 -1.79 -21.25
C VAL A 346 17.26 -1.78 -22.76
N SER A 347 15.99 -2.00 -23.14
CA SER A 347 15.52 -2.04 -24.53
C SER A 347 14.07 -1.60 -24.66
N ALA A 348 13.61 -1.19 -25.84
CA ALA A 348 12.19 -0.86 -26.03
C ALA A 348 11.27 -2.07 -25.75
N ALA A 349 11.71 -3.28 -26.10
CA ALA A 349 10.96 -4.53 -25.92
C ALA A 349 10.78 -4.95 -24.46
N ASN A 350 11.64 -4.48 -23.55
CA ASN A 350 11.55 -4.74 -22.12
C ASN A 350 10.84 -3.60 -21.36
N SER A 351 10.58 -2.45 -21.99
CA SER A 351 10.01 -1.28 -21.32
C SER A 351 8.53 -1.48 -20.99
N LEU A 352 8.15 -1.28 -19.73
CA LEU A 352 6.77 -1.28 -19.24
C LEU A 352 6.14 0.11 -19.19
N GLY A 353 6.94 1.15 -19.44
CA GLY A 353 6.56 2.56 -19.52
C GLY A 353 7.59 3.47 -18.88
N ASN A 354 7.23 4.74 -18.67
CA ASN A 354 8.15 5.78 -18.21
C ASN A 354 7.75 6.30 -16.83
N LEU A 355 8.72 6.64 -16.00
CA LEU A 355 8.51 7.27 -14.70
C LEU A 355 7.57 8.47 -14.84
N ARG A 356 6.51 8.47 -14.04
CA ARG A 356 5.37 9.40 -14.17
C ARG A 356 5.22 10.31 -12.98
N ALA A 357 5.31 9.75 -11.77
CA ALA A 357 5.27 10.51 -10.55
C ALA A 357 5.97 9.77 -9.41
N TYR A 358 6.38 10.49 -8.37
CA TYR A 358 7.04 9.92 -7.22
C TYR A 358 6.86 10.77 -5.98
N PHE A 359 6.99 10.17 -4.80
CA PHE A 359 7.09 10.90 -3.55
C PHE A 359 8.57 11.22 -3.27
N PRO A 360 9.01 12.49 -3.27
CA PRO A 360 10.41 12.83 -3.02
C PRO A 360 10.86 12.35 -1.64
N ILE A 361 12.05 11.77 -1.56
CA ILE A 361 12.70 11.43 -0.29
C ILE A 361 13.65 12.56 0.09
N THR A 362 13.47 13.11 1.28
CA THR A 362 14.45 13.99 1.91
C THR A 362 15.44 13.14 2.70
N PHE A 363 16.69 13.08 2.24
CA PHE A 363 17.79 12.34 2.85
C PHE A 363 18.35 13.09 4.07
N SER A 364 17.53 13.16 5.10
CA SER A 364 17.87 13.75 6.40
C SER A 364 17.19 12.97 7.51
N LYS A 365 17.88 12.86 8.66
CA LYS A 365 17.30 12.31 9.90
C LYS A 365 16.32 13.28 10.56
N SER A 366 16.31 14.55 10.15
CA SER A 366 15.43 15.58 10.71
C SER A 366 14.12 15.74 9.93
N ALA A 367 14.10 15.36 8.66
CA ALA A 367 12.92 15.45 7.80
C ALA A 367 12.06 14.19 7.90
N ASN A 368 10.74 14.34 7.88
CA ASN A 368 9.80 13.21 7.89
C ASN A 368 9.49 12.78 6.45
N ASN A 369 9.78 11.53 6.12
CA ASN A 369 9.28 10.87 4.92
C ASN A 369 8.17 9.88 5.31
N ARG A 370 7.11 9.76 4.50
CA ARG A 370 6.03 8.78 4.75
C ARG A 370 6.04 7.64 3.75
N TYR A 371 6.33 7.96 2.49
CA TYR A 371 6.20 7.00 1.40
C TYR A 371 7.51 6.91 0.62
N ASP A 372 8.04 5.69 0.56
CA ASP A 372 9.03 5.29 -0.44
C ASP A 372 8.26 4.69 -1.61
N ALA A 373 7.79 5.54 -2.52
CA ALA A 373 6.92 5.11 -3.62
C ALA A 373 7.11 5.97 -4.88
N ALA A 374 7.03 5.31 -6.02
CA ALA A 374 7.03 5.91 -7.33
C ALA A 374 6.14 5.12 -8.29
N ILE A 375 5.64 5.81 -9.31
CA ILE A 375 4.80 5.23 -10.35
C ILE A 375 5.37 5.53 -11.74
N ALA A 376 5.19 4.58 -12.65
CA ALA A 376 5.50 4.75 -14.06
C ALA A 376 4.26 4.45 -14.90
N THR A 377 4.09 5.13 -16.04
CA THR A 377 2.97 4.88 -16.95
C THR A 377 2.96 3.41 -17.38
N THR A 378 1.77 2.86 -17.63
CA THR A 378 1.63 1.52 -18.17
C THR A 378 0.26 1.31 -18.81
N SER A 379 -0.02 0.10 -19.30
CA SER A 379 -1.32 -0.28 -19.83
C SER A 379 -1.70 -1.71 -19.41
N THR A 380 -2.93 -2.11 -19.70
CA THR A 380 -3.41 -3.48 -19.46
C THR A 380 -2.75 -4.52 -20.38
N SER A 381 -2.20 -4.10 -21.53
CA SER A 381 -1.41 -4.99 -22.40
C SER A 381 0.02 -5.18 -21.90
N LEU A 382 0.50 -4.29 -21.03
CA LEU A 382 1.85 -4.34 -20.47
C LEU A 382 1.90 -5.01 -19.10
N VAL A 383 0.94 -4.71 -18.23
CA VAL A 383 0.94 -5.14 -16.82
C VAL A 383 -0.45 -5.62 -16.41
N LYS A 384 -0.55 -6.75 -15.71
CA LYS A 384 -1.77 -7.27 -15.08
C LYS A 384 -1.72 -7.09 -13.55
N THR A 385 -2.87 -7.11 -12.87
CA THR A 385 -3.02 -6.73 -11.45
C THR A 385 -2.57 -7.80 -10.46
N LEU A 386 -2.54 -9.06 -10.86
CA LEU A 386 -2.33 -10.18 -9.96
C LEU A 386 -0.96 -10.84 -10.18
N PRO A 387 -0.36 -11.38 -9.10
CA PRO A 387 0.88 -12.11 -9.19
C PRO A 387 0.71 -13.44 -9.92
N PRO A 388 1.81 -14.09 -10.34
CA PRO A 388 1.73 -15.39 -11.00
C PRO A 388 1.22 -16.50 -10.06
N ALA A 389 1.29 -16.33 -8.74
CA ALA A 389 0.78 -17.26 -7.73
C ALA A 389 0.52 -16.56 -6.38
N GLY A 390 0.04 -17.32 -5.38
CA GLY A 390 -0.13 -16.86 -4.00
C GLY A 390 -1.52 -16.26 -3.70
N TYR A 391 -1.98 -15.30 -4.50
CA TYR A 391 -3.33 -14.76 -4.39
C TYR A 391 -3.90 -14.36 -5.76
N SER A 392 -5.23 -14.47 -5.90
CA SER A 392 -5.93 -14.38 -7.20
C SER A 392 -7.00 -13.28 -7.26
N SER A 393 -7.05 -12.39 -6.28
CA SER A 393 -7.94 -11.23 -6.27
C SER A 393 -7.36 -10.13 -5.37
N LEU A 394 -7.82 -8.90 -5.53
CA LEU A 394 -7.52 -7.80 -4.60
C LEU A 394 -8.80 -7.26 -3.96
N GLY A 395 -8.78 -7.09 -2.64
CA GLY A 395 -9.82 -6.41 -1.88
C GLY A 395 -9.64 -4.88 -1.86
N GLY A 396 -10.48 -4.18 -1.09
CA GLY A 396 -10.28 -2.76 -0.79
C GLY A 396 -9.04 -2.51 0.06
N PRO A 397 -8.32 -1.38 -0.10
CA PRO A 397 -7.24 -1.00 0.79
C PRO A 397 -7.67 -1.00 2.26
N ARG A 398 -6.80 -1.46 3.14
CA ARG A 398 -7.01 -1.54 4.58
C ARG A 398 -5.83 -0.90 5.31
N ALA A 399 -6.11 -0.23 6.42
CA ALA A 399 -5.06 0.28 7.31
C ALA A 399 -4.32 -0.89 8.00
N PRO A 400 -3.00 -0.77 8.25
CA PRO A 400 -2.27 -1.76 9.02
C PRO A 400 -2.76 -1.78 10.48
N ALA A 401 -2.76 -2.96 11.09
CA ALA A 401 -3.11 -3.15 12.49
C ALA A 401 -2.27 -4.25 13.11
N LYS A 402 -1.98 -4.15 14.42
CA LYS A 402 -1.22 -5.17 15.15
C LYS A 402 -1.91 -6.54 15.05
N ASN A 403 -1.11 -7.59 14.94
CA ASN A 403 -1.52 -8.99 14.79
C ASN A 403 -2.28 -9.30 13.49
N LEU A 404 -2.44 -8.33 12.59
CA LEU A 404 -3.04 -8.57 11.29
C LEU A 404 -2.17 -9.54 10.49
N ALA A 405 -2.77 -10.67 10.10
CA ALA A 405 -2.13 -11.65 9.23
C ALA A 405 -2.04 -11.11 7.80
N VAL A 406 -0.83 -11.04 7.28
CA VAL A 406 -0.54 -10.50 5.95
C VAL A 406 0.23 -11.51 5.11
N GLN A 407 0.18 -11.32 3.79
CA GLN A 407 0.92 -12.08 2.80
C GLN A 407 1.39 -11.15 1.69
N LYS A 408 2.39 -11.59 0.94
CA LYS A 408 2.86 -10.87 -0.24
C LYS A 408 3.39 -11.83 -1.28
N PHE A 409 3.52 -11.34 -2.52
CA PHE A 409 4.27 -12.01 -3.57
C PHE A 409 5.34 -11.04 -4.07
N GLY A 410 6.60 -11.41 -3.94
CA GLY A 410 7.75 -10.56 -4.27
C GLY A 410 8.74 -11.21 -5.23
N ARG A 411 9.61 -10.40 -5.84
CA ARG A 411 10.61 -10.88 -6.80
C ARG A 411 11.49 -11.98 -6.22
N THR A 412 11.94 -11.84 -4.97
CA THR A 412 13.00 -12.67 -4.39
C THR A 412 12.41 -13.81 -3.58
N THR A 413 11.66 -13.49 -2.51
CA THR A 413 11.10 -14.54 -1.64
C THR A 413 9.77 -15.09 -2.15
N ARG A 414 9.26 -14.58 -3.27
CA ARG A 414 7.98 -15.02 -3.86
C ARG A 414 6.84 -14.90 -2.84
N PHE A 415 6.03 -15.95 -2.70
CA PHE A 415 4.92 -15.99 -1.77
C PHE A 415 5.41 -16.19 -0.34
N THR A 416 5.12 -15.23 0.54
CA THR A 416 5.41 -15.33 1.97
C THR A 416 4.23 -14.88 2.81
N ARG A 417 4.18 -15.37 4.06
CA ARG A 417 3.20 -14.97 5.08
C ARG A 417 3.87 -14.41 6.31
N GLY A 418 3.21 -13.45 6.92
CA GLY A 418 3.70 -12.72 8.07
C GLY A 418 2.56 -12.18 8.92
N THR A 419 2.95 -11.58 10.05
CA THR A 419 2.04 -10.93 10.98
C THR A 419 2.58 -9.55 11.29
N ILE A 420 1.72 -8.54 11.26
CA ILE A 420 2.09 -7.18 11.66
C ILE A 420 2.38 -7.17 13.16
N SER A 421 3.63 -6.90 13.55
CA SER A 421 4.06 -6.88 14.96
C SER A 421 3.88 -5.50 15.60
N GLN A 422 4.12 -4.42 14.84
CA GLN A 422 4.10 -3.04 15.30
C GLN A 422 3.56 -2.09 14.22
N THR A 423 2.96 -0.99 14.64
CA THR A 423 2.45 0.11 13.80
C THR A 423 2.98 1.45 14.31
N GLY A 424 2.91 2.52 13.52
CA GLY A 424 3.45 3.83 13.92
C GLY A 424 4.98 3.84 14.02
N VAL A 425 5.64 2.93 13.29
CA VAL A 425 7.08 2.74 13.36
C VAL A 425 7.82 3.92 12.72
N THR A 426 8.83 4.44 13.42
CA THR A 426 9.74 5.48 12.94
C THR A 426 11.16 4.91 12.85
N ILE A 427 11.78 4.96 11.68
CA ILE A 427 13.14 4.41 11.47
C ILE A 427 13.99 5.34 10.61
N ASN A 428 15.30 5.29 10.83
CA ASN A 428 16.27 5.91 9.93
C ASN A 428 16.80 4.86 8.95
N VAL A 429 16.44 5.01 7.68
CA VAL A 429 16.83 4.08 6.62
C VAL A 429 18.06 4.60 5.90
N GLY A 430 19.10 3.77 5.78
CA GLY A 430 20.35 4.12 5.10
C GLY A 430 20.24 3.94 3.59
N TYR A 431 20.23 5.04 2.83
CA TYR A 431 20.37 5.03 1.37
C TYR A 431 21.78 5.43 0.95
N GLY A 432 22.13 5.21 -0.32
CA GLY A 432 23.42 5.65 -0.89
C GLY A 432 23.67 7.16 -0.76
N ARG A 433 22.59 7.97 -0.73
CA ARG A 433 22.65 9.43 -0.53
C ARG A 433 22.75 9.85 0.94
N GLY A 434 22.72 8.91 1.87
CA GLY A 434 22.65 9.15 3.30
C GLY A 434 21.34 8.67 3.93
N PRO A 435 21.21 8.83 5.26
CA PRO A 435 20.05 8.36 6.00
C PRO A 435 18.82 9.23 5.72
N ALA A 436 17.66 8.60 5.62
CA ALA A 436 16.36 9.26 5.55
C ALA A 436 15.47 8.73 6.68
N LYS A 437 14.85 9.64 7.46
CA LYS A 437 13.87 9.26 8.48
C LYS A 437 12.52 8.98 7.83
N PHE A 438 11.97 7.81 8.12
CA PHE A 438 10.62 7.40 7.74
C PHE A 438 9.76 7.28 8.99
N ILE A 439 8.51 7.75 8.89
CA ILE A 439 7.54 7.73 9.98
C ILE A 439 6.27 6.98 9.56
N ASN A 440 5.50 6.53 10.56
CA ASN A 440 4.21 5.86 10.36
C ASN A 440 4.31 4.59 9.49
N LEU A 441 5.40 3.83 9.65
CA LEU A 441 5.53 2.52 9.03
C LEU A 441 4.82 1.45 9.87
N PHE A 442 4.71 0.26 9.33
CA PHE A 442 4.40 -0.93 10.11
C PHE A 442 5.46 -2.01 9.91
N GLU A 443 5.71 -2.77 10.96
CA GLU A 443 6.65 -3.89 10.96
C GLU A 443 5.91 -5.19 10.70
N VAL A 444 6.51 -6.07 9.89
CA VAL A 444 6.02 -7.42 9.65
C VAL A 444 7.09 -8.44 10.04
N LYS A 445 6.69 -9.41 10.88
CA LYS A 445 7.48 -10.61 11.19
C LYS A 445 7.00 -11.79 10.35
N PRO A 446 7.90 -12.69 9.91
CA PRO A 446 7.49 -13.92 9.23
C PRO A 446 6.64 -14.81 10.14
N GLN A 447 5.67 -15.52 9.56
CA GLN A 447 4.92 -16.55 10.26
C GLN A 447 5.71 -17.87 10.32
N PRO A 448 5.40 -18.77 11.27
CA PRO A 448 5.99 -20.11 11.31
C PRO A 448 5.91 -20.82 9.95
N GLY A 449 7.02 -21.44 9.54
CA GLY A 449 7.18 -22.03 8.20
C GLY A 449 7.80 -21.08 7.15
N PHE A 450 7.88 -19.78 7.46
CA PHE A 450 8.59 -18.77 6.67
C PHE A 450 9.84 -18.29 7.42
N SER A 451 11.03 -18.37 6.81
CA SER A 451 12.31 -17.96 7.39
C SER A 451 12.52 -16.45 7.26
N ALA A 452 11.84 -15.83 6.30
CA ALA A 452 11.78 -14.39 6.09
C ALA A 452 10.42 -14.01 5.50
N PHE A 453 9.94 -12.80 5.82
CA PHE A 453 8.77 -12.25 5.14
C PHE A 453 9.16 -11.58 3.82
N GLY A 454 10.31 -10.91 3.77
CA GLY A 454 10.89 -10.35 2.55
C GLY A 454 12.40 -10.23 2.69
N LEU A 455 13.09 -10.23 1.55
CA LEU A 455 14.54 -10.08 1.44
C LEU A 455 14.88 -9.04 0.38
N GLY A 456 16.18 -8.80 0.21
CA GLY A 456 16.73 -8.08 -0.92
C GLY A 456 16.03 -8.31 -2.25
N GLY A 457 15.50 -7.25 -2.89
CA GLY A 457 14.75 -7.33 -4.16
C GLY A 457 13.23 -7.47 -4.02
N ASP A 458 12.70 -7.73 -2.82
CA ASP A 458 11.26 -7.68 -2.55
C ASP A 458 10.74 -6.26 -2.30
N SER A 459 11.61 -5.25 -2.27
CA SER A 459 11.23 -3.83 -2.25
C SER A 459 10.17 -3.52 -3.30
N GLY A 460 9.08 -2.90 -2.91
CA GLY A 460 7.95 -2.60 -3.77
C GLY A 460 6.91 -3.71 -3.84
N SER A 461 7.09 -4.83 -3.12
CA SER A 461 6.06 -5.86 -3.03
C SER A 461 4.80 -5.32 -2.36
N LEU A 462 3.65 -5.59 -2.96
CA LEU A 462 2.36 -5.30 -2.34
C LEU A 462 2.10 -6.29 -1.21
N VAL A 463 1.96 -5.76 0.00
CA VAL A 463 1.54 -6.50 1.19
C VAL A 463 0.02 -6.43 1.28
N VAL A 464 -0.62 -7.59 1.31
CA VAL A 464 -2.07 -7.74 1.40
C VAL A 464 -2.47 -8.55 2.63
N THR A 465 -3.71 -8.43 3.10
CA THR A 465 -4.24 -9.31 4.13
C THR A 465 -4.29 -10.76 3.66
N GLN A 466 -4.11 -11.71 4.58
CA GLN A 466 -4.48 -13.10 4.31
C GLN A 466 -6.01 -13.22 4.20
N GLY A 467 -6.48 -14.12 3.33
CA GLY A 467 -7.90 -14.38 3.10
C GLY A 467 -8.60 -13.36 2.17
N THR A 468 -8.57 -12.08 2.50
CA THR A 468 -9.30 -11.03 1.74
C THR A 468 -8.45 -10.30 0.70
N ASN A 469 -7.13 -10.46 0.72
CA ASN A 469 -6.19 -9.82 -0.20
C ASN A 469 -6.38 -8.30 -0.29
N GLN A 470 -6.72 -7.66 0.83
CA GLN A 470 -6.86 -6.23 0.95
C GLN A 470 -5.46 -5.59 1.00
N PRO A 471 -5.12 -4.63 0.13
CA PRO A 471 -3.84 -3.91 0.17
C PRO A 471 -3.62 -3.21 1.51
N VAL A 472 -2.54 -3.55 2.21
CA VAL A 472 -2.17 -2.95 3.51
C VAL A 472 -0.97 -2.03 3.37
N GLY A 473 0.04 -2.43 2.60
CA GLY A 473 1.25 -1.64 2.47
C GLY A 473 2.15 -2.01 1.31
N LEU A 474 3.21 -1.22 1.16
CA LEU A 474 4.28 -1.43 0.20
C LEU A 474 5.57 -1.71 0.99
N LEU A 475 6.15 -2.90 0.81
CA LEU A 475 7.38 -3.31 1.48
C LEU A 475 8.54 -2.41 1.04
N MET A 476 9.31 -1.81 1.97
CA MET A 476 10.39 -0.87 1.62
C MET A 476 11.76 -1.15 2.24
N ALA A 477 11.84 -1.71 3.44
CA ALA A 477 13.09 -1.85 4.17
C ALA A 477 13.08 -3.08 5.09
N GLY A 478 14.24 -3.43 5.64
CA GLY A 478 14.37 -4.46 6.67
C GLY A 478 15.66 -4.32 7.48
N ASP A 479 15.79 -5.20 8.48
CA ASP A 479 16.92 -5.23 9.44
C ASP A 479 17.60 -6.61 9.52
N GLY A 480 17.31 -7.50 8.57
CA GLY A 480 17.83 -8.88 8.53
C GLY A 480 16.98 -9.90 9.29
N GLY A 481 15.92 -9.50 9.98
CA GLY A 481 14.94 -10.42 10.59
C GLY A 481 13.48 -10.01 10.37
N THR A 482 13.22 -8.73 10.21
CA THR A 482 11.90 -8.14 10.00
C THR A 482 11.90 -7.19 8.81
N VAL A 483 10.72 -6.85 8.31
CA VAL A 483 10.56 -5.85 7.26
C VAL A 483 9.66 -4.71 7.70
N TYR A 484 9.84 -3.56 7.05
CA TYR A 484 9.11 -2.34 7.28
C TYR A 484 8.41 -1.90 5.99
N CYS A 485 7.15 -1.52 6.14
CA CYS A 485 6.27 -1.24 5.04
C CYS A 485 5.62 0.14 5.18
N CYS A 486 5.50 0.86 4.06
CA CYS A 486 4.70 2.08 3.98
C CYS A 486 3.21 1.69 3.92
N PRO A 487 2.31 2.27 4.75
CA PRO A 487 0.87 2.08 4.62
C PRO A 487 0.36 2.56 3.26
N ILE A 488 -0.35 1.70 2.53
CA ILE A 488 -0.76 2.03 1.15
C ILE A 488 -2.11 2.75 1.09
N ALA A 489 -3.03 2.48 2.04
CA ALA A 489 -4.37 3.08 2.01
C ALA A 489 -4.31 4.63 2.06
N ASP A 490 -3.50 5.17 2.97
CA ASP A 490 -3.35 6.61 3.14
C ASP A 490 -2.56 7.25 1.99
N MET A 491 -1.56 6.53 1.44
CA MET A 491 -0.81 6.96 0.27
C MET A 491 -1.75 7.13 -0.94
N LEU A 492 -2.62 6.15 -1.18
CA LEU A 492 -3.60 6.20 -2.28
C LEU A 492 -4.56 7.38 -2.10
N SER A 493 -5.10 7.55 -0.88
CA SER A 493 -6.00 8.67 -0.56
C SER A 493 -5.34 10.03 -0.75
N ALA A 494 -4.13 10.21 -0.20
CA ALA A 494 -3.42 11.49 -0.22
C ALA A 494 -2.95 11.91 -1.62
N SER A 495 -2.75 10.95 -2.53
CA SER A 495 -2.30 11.21 -3.90
C SER A 495 -3.40 11.15 -4.95
N GLY A 496 -4.63 10.79 -4.57
CA GLY A 496 -5.72 10.52 -5.52
C GLY A 496 -5.46 9.31 -6.41
N MET A 497 -4.55 8.42 -6.04
CA MET A 497 -4.33 7.15 -6.71
C MET A 497 -5.41 6.14 -6.32
N THR A 498 -5.79 5.28 -7.25
CA THR A 498 -6.68 4.14 -6.99
C THR A 498 -5.99 2.86 -7.40
N ILE A 499 -6.10 1.81 -6.60
CA ILE A 499 -5.54 0.50 -6.97
C ILE A 499 -6.49 -0.21 -7.95
N ASP A 500 -5.94 -0.71 -9.05
CA ASP A 500 -6.67 -1.55 -9.99
C ASP A 500 -6.84 -2.94 -9.34
N ARG A 501 -8.06 -3.49 -9.34
CA ARG A 501 -8.40 -4.77 -8.68
C ARG A 501 -8.87 -5.81 -9.67
#